data_AF-A0A4S9WVG5-F1
#
_entry.id   AF-A0A4S9WVG5-F1
#
_cell.length_a   1.000
_cell.length_b   1.000
_cell.length_c   1.000
_cell.angle_alpha   90.00
_cell.angle_beta   90.00
_cell.angle_gamma   90.00
#
_symmetry.space_group_name_H-M   'P 1'
#
loop_
_entity.id
_entity.type
_entity.pdbx_description
1 polymer ?
#
loop_
_entity_poly.entity_id
_entity_poly.type
_entity_poly.pdbx_seq_one_letter_code
_entity_poly.pdbx_strand_id
1 'polypeptide(L)'
;MRITEHSLSQFESKFVVLQPANAWTAVVRGAVLSSLEGKMVHSRKARRHYGIKVCSKYDEDIHSEQNKYWDVHEEEFKATNQISWHVQRGDDLPTETPVLLGFYRTWNFHDTVPEYTNISIIVSDAIEAPDEYEQDTDTRVLCKLKVNLGSVERKHFREHINSTGIRYRSLTYKIGLSVRSGAIIFDLRVGGVVLGSVKADFE
;
A
#
# COMPACT_ATOMS: atom_id res chain seq x y z
N MET A 1 -46.06 -25.42 14.23
CA MET A 1 -45.03 -26.02 13.37
C MET A 1 -43.72 -25.97 14.16
N ARG A 2 -43.32 -27.09 14.76
CA ARG A 2 -42.12 -27.21 15.60
C ARG A 2 -40.92 -27.36 14.67
N ILE A 3 -39.95 -26.47 14.76
CA ILE A 3 -38.65 -26.66 14.09
C ILE A 3 -37.81 -27.49 15.05
N THR A 4 -37.53 -28.72 14.60
CA THR A 4 -36.68 -29.71 15.25
C THR A 4 -35.23 -29.28 15.28
N GLU A 5 -34.60 -29.40 16.44
CA GLU A 5 -33.17 -29.30 16.66
C GLU A 5 -32.45 -30.38 15.84
N HIS A 6 -31.49 -29.97 15.00
CA HIS A 6 -30.49 -30.87 14.45
C HIS A 6 -29.11 -30.38 14.85
N SER A 7 -28.34 -31.34 15.36
CA SER A 7 -27.01 -31.30 15.96
C SER A 7 -25.96 -30.47 15.20
N LEU A 8 -25.35 -29.51 15.89
CA LEU A 8 -24.03 -28.96 15.56
C LEU A 8 -23.03 -29.49 16.60
N SER A 9 -22.48 -30.68 16.36
CA SER A 9 -21.27 -31.14 17.06
C SER A 9 -20.03 -30.72 16.27
N GLN A 10 -19.03 -30.23 16.99
CA GLN A 10 -17.72 -29.72 16.56
C GLN A 10 -17.68 -28.27 16.09
N PHE A 11 -17.70 -27.34 17.05
CA PHE A 11 -16.72 -26.24 17.19
C PHE A 11 -16.96 -25.60 18.57
N GLU A 12 -16.18 -25.98 19.59
CA GLU A 12 -16.18 -25.29 20.90
C GLU A 12 -15.40 -23.97 20.84
N SER A 13 -15.85 -23.05 19.99
CA SER A 13 -15.66 -21.62 20.28
C SER A 13 -16.94 -21.17 20.99
N LYS A 14 -16.85 -20.68 22.22
CA LYS A 14 -18.01 -20.11 22.93
C LYS A 14 -18.45 -18.82 22.23
N PHE A 15 -19.28 -18.94 21.20
CA PHE A 15 -19.90 -17.79 20.56
C PHE A 15 -21.10 -17.33 21.40
N VAL A 16 -21.14 -16.04 21.73
CA VAL A 16 -22.29 -15.43 22.39
C VAL A 16 -23.30 -15.05 21.32
N VAL A 17 -24.45 -15.71 21.30
CA VAL A 17 -25.56 -15.34 20.42
C VAL A 17 -26.30 -14.16 21.04
N LEU A 18 -26.28 -13.01 20.37
CA LEU A 18 -27.07 -11.85 20.77
C LEU A 18 -28.53 -12.06 20.35
N GLN A 19 -29.44 -12.10 21.32
CA GLN A 19 -30.90 -12.17 21.08
C GLN A 19 -31.60 -10.93 21.64
N PRO A 20 -31.54 -9.78 20.94
CA PRO A 20 -32.24 -8.58 21.37
C PRO A 20 -33.75 -8.77 21.29
N ALA A 21 -34.48 -8.21 22.26
CA ALA A 21 -35.95 -8.36 22.37
C ALA A 21 -36.73 -7.91 21.12
N ASN A 22 -36.15 -7.05 20.28
CA ASN A 22 -36.78 -6.49 19.08
C ASN A 22 -36.13 -6.98 17.77
N ALA A 23 -35.57 -8.20 17.75
CA ALA A 23 -34.88 -8.77 16.59
C ALA A 23 -35.69 -8.68 15.28
N TRP A 24 -37.01 -8.90 15.34
CA TRP A 24 -37.92 -8.84 14.19
C TRP A 24 -38.03 -7.45 13.53
N THR A 25 -37.66 -6.38 14.25
CA THR A 25 -37.63 -5.01 13.71
C THR A 25 -36.23 -4.52 13.38
N ALA A 26 -35.19 -5.34 13.61
CA ALA A 26 -33.79 -4.92 13.47
C ALA A 26 -33.47 -4.41 12.05
N VAL A 27 -34.00 -5.06 11.02
CA VAL A 27 -33.79 -4.66 9.61
C VAL A 27 -34.39 -3.27 9.34
N VAL A 28 -35.64 -3.03 9.76
CA VAL A 28 -36.33 -1.77 9.54
C VAL A 28 -35.67 -0.64 10.32
N ARG A 29 -35.28 -0.88 11.58
CA ARG A 29 -34.54 0.08 12.40
C ARG A 29 -33.17 0.41 11.78
N GLY A 30 -32.45 -0.60 11.30
CA GLY A 30 -31.17 -0.41 10.60
C GLY A 30 -31.31 0.43 9.33
N ALA A 31 -32.37 0.22 8.55
CA ALA A 31 -32.65 1.02 7.35
C ALA A 31 -32.95 2.49 7.68
N VAL A 32 -33.72 2.76 8.75
CA VAL A 32 -34.03 4.12 9.22
C VAL A 32 -32.79 4.81 9.78
N LEU A 33 -31.96 4.11 10.57
CA LEU A 33 -30.71 4.69 11.08
C LEU A 33 -29.72 5.00 9.95
N SER A 34 -29.58 4.08 8.99
CA SER A 34 -28.74 4.27 7.80
C SER A 34 -29.16 5.47 6.95
N SER A 35 -30.47 5.73 6.83
CA SER A 35 -30.96 6.90 6.09
C SER A 35 -30.80 8.22 6.85
N LEU A 36 -30.79 8.19 8.18
CA LEU A 36 -30.65 9.37 9.04
C LEU A 36 -29.18 9.76 9.30
N GLU A 37 -28.27 8.81 9.43
CA GLU A 37 -26.88 9.04 9.87
C GLU A 37 -25.92 9.51 8.77
N GLY A 38 -26.35 9.61 7.51
CA GLY A 38 -25.45 10.02 6.42
C GLY A 38 -24.32 9.01 6.19
N LYS A 39 -23.05 9.45 6.14
CA LYS A 39 -21.89 8.63 5.75
C LYS A 39 -21.57 7.56 6.81
N MET A 40 -22.32 6.46 6.81
CA MET A 40 -22.34 5.39 7.83
C MET A 40 -21.06 4.52 7.93
N VAL A 41 -20.09 4.67 7.02
CA VAL A 41 -18.87 3.83 7.04
C VAL A 41 -17.76 4.53 7.81
N HIS A 42 -17.55 4.11 9.06
CA HIS A 42 -16.47 4.62 9.91
C HIS A 42 -15.07 4.08 9.54
N SER A 43 -14.98 2.81 9.15
CA SER A 43 -13.75 2.16 8.72
C SER A 43 -14.04 1.01 7.76
N ARG A 44 -13.05 0.65 6.94
CA ARG A 44 -13.04 -0.56 6.13
C ARG A 44 -11.79 -1.35 6.46
N LYS A 45 -11.91 -2.67 6.63
CA LYS A 45 -10.73 -3.51 6.82
C LYS A 45 -10.07 -3.84 5.47
N ALA A 46 -8.74 -3.79 5.44
CA ALA A 46 -7.95 -4.25 4.32
C ALA A 46 -8.10 -5.76 4.15
N ARG A 47 -8.50 -6.20 2.95
CA ARG A 47 -8.69 -7.63 2.65
C ARG A 47 -7.37 -8.34 2.33
N ARG A 48 -6.38 -7.58 1.89
CA ARG A 48 -5.06 -8.02 1.39
C ARG A 48 -4.00 -7.07 1.92
N HIS A 49 -2.74 -7.48 1.85
CA HIS A 49 -1.61 -6.59 2.07
C HIS A 49 -1.41 -5.72 0.83
N TYR A 50 -1.14 -4.43 1.03
CA TYR A 50 -0.91 -3.46 -0.05
C TYR A 50 0.39 -2.70 0.19
N GLY A 51 1.29 -2.80 -0.76
CA GLY A 51 2.63 -2.24 -0.65
C GLY A 51 3.17 -1.79 -1.98
N ILE A 52 4.41 -1.36 -1.96
CA ILE A 52 5.14 -0.97 -3.16
C ILE A 52 6.49 -1.66 -3.21
N LYS A 53 6.93 -1.99 -4.42
CA LYS A 53 8.27 -2.52 -4.63
C LYS A 53 9.31 -1.39 -4.56
N VAL A 54 10.35 -1.59 -3.76
CA VAL A 54 11.40 -0.61 -3.47
C VAL A 54 12.79 -1.24 -3.50
N CYS A 55 13.80 -0.39 -3.46
CA CYS A 55 15.14 -0.78 -3.03
C CYS A 55 15.39 -0.16 -1.65
N SER A 56 15.97 -0.93 -0.74
CA SER A 56 16.34 -0.49 0.62
C SER A 56 17.83 -0.72 0.86
N LYS A 57 18.35 -0.19 1.97
CA LYS A 57 19.70 -0.52 2.44
C LYS A 57 19.80 -2.02 2.69
N TYR A 58 20.87 -2.65 2.23
CA TYR A 58 21.10 -4.08 2.43
C TYR A 58 21.39 -4.36 3.91
N ASP A 59 20.87 -5.47 4.37
CA ASP A 59 20.95 -5.96 5.75
C ASP A 59 20.98 -7.48 5.63
N GLU A 60 22.06 -8.08 6.12
CA GLU A 60 22.37 -9.50 5.94
C GLU A 60 21.47 -10.42 6.76
N ASP A 61 20.82 -9.91 7.81
CA ASP A 61 19.93 -10.69 8.67
C ASP A 61 18.54 -10.89 8.05
N ILE A 62 18.14 -9.99 7.13
CA ILE A 62 16.79 -9.95 6.56
C ILE A 62 16.74 -10.11 5.04
N HIS A 63 17.78 -9.67 4.32
CA HIS A 63 17.75 -9.63 2.85
C HIS A 63 18.54 -10.77 2.23
N SER A 64 17.99 -11.35 1.16
CA SER A 64 18.68 -12.38 0.41
C SER A 64 19.89 -11.82 -0.35
N GLU A 65 20.98 -12.58 -0.41
CA GLU A 65 22.17 -12.19 -1.19
C GLU A 65 21.87 -12.01 -2.68
N GLN A 66 20.86 -12.73 -3.21
CA GLN A 66 20.46 -12.63 -4.61
C GLN A 66 19.94 -11.24 -4.99
N ASN A 67 19.36 -10.53 -4.03
CA ASN A 67 18.85 -9.18 -4.20
C ASN A 67 19.88 -8.09 -3.87
N LYS A 68 21.08 -8.46 -3.43
CA LYS A 68 22.14 -7.52 -3.07
C LYS A 68 22.78 -6.90 -4.30
N TYR A 69 22.92 -5.58 -4.29
CA TYR A 69 23.69 -4.84 -5.29
C TYR A 69 24.42 -3.65 -4.65
N TRP A 70 25.50 -3.20 -5.29
CA TRP A 70 26.21 -1.99 -4.89
C TRP A 70 25.57 -0.75 -5.53
N ASP A 71 25.13 0.21 -4.72
CA ASP A 71 24.65 1.50 -5.22
C ASP A 71 25.83 2.47 -5.37
N VAL A 72 26.17 2.79 -6.62
CA VAL A 72 27.30 3.67 -6.93
C VAL A 72 27.09 5.12 -6.49
N HIS A 73 25.84 5.58 -6.35
CA HIS A 73 25.56 6.96 -5.96
C HIS A 73 25.69 7.14 -4.46
N GLU A 74 25.15 6.20 -3.68
CA GLU A 74 25.14 6.27 -2.22
C GLU A 74 26.30 5.50 -1.56
N GLU A 75 27.11 4.80 -2.36
CA GLU A 75 28.32 4.09 -1.92
C GLU A 75 28.02 3.09 -0.79
N GLU A 76 26.89 2.37 -0.93
CA GLU A 76 26.47 1.33 0.01
C GLU A 76 25.83 0.14 -0.71
N PHE A 77 25.82 -1.01 -0.03
CA PHE A 77 25.05 -2.15 -0.49
C PHE A 77 23.56 -1.92 -0.25
N LYS A 78 22.76 -2.22 -1.26
CA LYS A 78 21.30 -2.17 -1.24
C LYS A 78 20.68 -3.51 -1.64
N ALA A 79 19.45 -3.72 -1.21
CA ALA A 79 18.63 -4.84 -1.60
C ALA A 79 17.56 -4.37 -2.60
N THR A 80 17.51 -5.00 -3.77
CA THR A 80 16.40 -4.84 -4.73
C THR A 80 15.23 -5.74 -4.35
N ASN A 81 14.11 -5.61 -5.05
CA ASN A 81 12.91 -6.44 -4.86
C ASN A 81 12.37 -6.43 -3.42
N GLN A 82 12.54 -5.35 -2.67
CA GLN A 82 11.97 -5.26 -1.32
C GLN A 82 10.55 -4.70 -1.38
N ILE A 83 9.70 -5.02 -0.41
CA ILE A 83 8.34 -4.49 -0.35
C ILE A 83 8.21 -3.56 0.85
N SER A 84 7.79 -2.32 0.60
CA SER A 84 7.34 -1.41 1.65
C SER A 84 5.81 -1.49 1.74
N TRP A 85 5.31 -2.15 2.78
CA TRP A 85 3.87 -2.32 3.02
C TRP A 85 3.26 -1.04 3.58
N HIS A 86 2.29 -0.46 2.87
CA HIS A 86 1.50 0.69 3.35
C HIS A 86 0.43 0.25 4.34
N VAL A 87 -0.19 -0.91 4.08
CA VAL A 87 -1.32 -1.46 4.82
C VAL A 87 -1.20 -2.98 4.84
N GLN A 88 -1.38 -3.58 6.01
CA GLN A 88 -1.44 -5.02 6.18
C GLN A 88 -2.89 -5.52 6.14
N ARG A 89 -3.07 -6.80 5.83
CA ARG A 89 -4.38 -7.45 5.90
C ARG A 89 -4.96 -7.31 7.31
N GLY A 90 -6.22 -6.88 7.40
CA GLY A 90 -6.92 -6.65 8.66
C GLY A 90 -6.78 -5.23 9.23
N ASP A 91 -5.89 -4.41 8.68
CA ASP A 91 -5.74 -3.01 9.09
C ASP A 91 -6.98 -2.18 8.69
N ASP A 92 -7.20 -1.10 9.43
CA ASP A 92 -8.18 -0.08 9.04
C ASP A 92 -7.67 0.74 7.85
N LEU A 93 -8.42 0.71 6.76
CA LEU A 93 -8.08 1.44 5.56
C LEU A 93 -8.31 2.95 5.77
N PRO A 94 -7.32 3.79 5.45
CA PRO A 94 -7.45 5.24 5.55
C PRO A 94 -8.55 5.77 4.64
N THR A 95 -9.62 6.27 5.24
CA THR A 95 -10.69 6.98 4.52
C THR A 95 -10.39 8.48 4.57
N GLU A 96 -10.51 9.18 3.45
CA GLU A 96 -10.25 10.63 3.29
C GLU A 96 -8.78 11.06 3.39
N THR A 97 -8.09 10.74 4.49
CA THR A 97 -6.68 11.09 4.71
C THR A 97 -5.76 9.93 4.34
N PRO A 98 -4.89 10.06 3.33
CA PRO A 98 -4.03 8.96 2.90
C PRO A 98 -2.94 8.64 3.92
N VAL A 99 -2.60 7.36 4.03
CA VAL A 99 -1.34 6.93 4.63
C VAL A 99 -0.22 7.26 3.64
N LEU A 100 0.76 8.05 4.08
CA LEU A 100 1.86 8.51 3.25
C LEU A 100 3.17 7.84 3.67
N LEU A 101 3.80 7.12 2.75
CA LEU A 101 5.17 6.64 2.93
C LEU A 101 6.13 7.43 2.05
N GLY A 102 7.30 7.73 2.59
CA GLY A 102 8.34 8.54 1.94
C GLY A 102 9.34 7.67 1.21
N PHE A 103 9.69 8.07 -0.01
CA PHE A 103 10.64 7.38 -0.87
C PHE A 103 11.53 8.39 -1.57
N TYR A 104 12.57 7.87 -2.20
CA TYR A 104 13.44 8.67 -3.05
C TYR A 104 13.89 7.87 -4.26
N ARG A 105 14.41 8.59 -5.24
CA ARG A 105 15.06 7.99 -6.41
C ARG A 105 16.25 8.84 -6.81
N THR A 106 17.30 8.18 -7.27
CA THR A 106 18.56 8.80 -7.70
C THR A 106 18.79 8.59 -9.19
N TRP A 107 19.42 9.56 -9.83
CA TRP A 107 19.90 9.48 -11.21
C TRP A 107 21.28 10.09 -11.31
N ASN A 108 22.10 9.59 -12.23
CA ASN A 108 23.36 10.25 -12.55
C ASN A 108 23.08 11.70 -12.99
N PHE A 109 23.97 12.62 -12.64
CA PHE A 109 23.78 14.04 -12.93
C PHE A 109 23.80 14.33 -14.45
N HIS A 110 24.61 13.60 -15.21
CA HIS A 110 24.71 13.81 -16.65
C HIS A 110 23.59 13.15 -17.44
N ASP A 111 22.86 12.22 -16.82
CA ASP A 111 21.73 11.54 -17.44
C ASP A 111 20.48 12.42 -17.42
N THR A 112 19.70 12.33 -18.49
CA THR A 112 18.36 12.91 -18.55
C THR A 112 17.44 12.16 -17.57
N VAL A 113 16.78 12.89 -16.67
CA VAL A 113 15.73 12.29 -15.84
C VAL A 113 14.61 11.79 -16.76
N PRO A 114 14.19 10.52 -16.64
CA PRO A 114 13.10 10.00 -17.46
C PRO A 114 11.84 10.87 -17.31
N GLU A 115 11.18 11.17 -18.43
CA GLU A 115 9.92 11.93 -18.40
C GLU A 115 8.85 11.23 -17.56
N TYR A 116 8.85 9.90 -17.54
CA TYR A 116 7.91 9.11 -16.73
C TYR A 116 8.63 8.16 -15.79
N THR A 117 8.06 7.98 -14.61
CA THR A 117 8.39 6.88 -13.69
C THR A 117 7.20 5.95 -13.52
N ASN A 118 7.48 4.66 -13.31
CA ASN A 118 6.47 3.66 -12.98
C ASN A 118 6.78 3.09 -11.61
N ILE A 119 5.80 3.14 -10.72
CA ILE A 119 5.85 2.48 -9.40
C ILE A 119 4.97 1.24 -9.46
N SER A 120 5.55 0.09 -9.14
CA SER A 120 4.79 -1.17 -9.04
C SER A 120 4.12 -1.24 -7.67
N ILE A 121 2.80 -1.28 -7.68
CA ILE A 121 1.98 -1.53 -6.48
C ILE A 121 1.82 -3.04 -6.35
N ILE A 122 2.18 -3.56 -5.19
CA ILE A 122 2.16 -4.98 -4.87
C ILE A 122 0.96 -5.28 -3.99
N VAL A 123 0.33 -6.41 -4.26
CA VAL A 123 -0.72 -6.99 -3.41
C VAL A 123 -0.30 -8.38 -3.00
N SER A 124 -0.57 -8.75 -1.74
CA SER A 124 -0.42 -10.13 -1.28
C SER A 124 -1.69 -10.61 -0.56
N ASP A 125 -2.15 -11.81 -0.94
CA ASP A 125 -3.26 -12.54 -0.31
C ASP A 125 -2.79 -13.48 0.83
N ALA A 126 -1.47 -13.59 1.05
CA ALA A 126 -0.88 -14.42 2.09
C ALA A 126 -1.37 -14.06 3.51
N ILE A 127 -1.20 -14.98 4.46
CA ILE A 127 -1.52 -14.73 5.87
C ILE A 127 -0.52 -13.76 6.47
N GLU A 128 0.76 -13.97 6.19
CA GLU A 128 1.87 -13.09 6.54
C GLU A 128 2.43 -12.47 5.27
N ALA A 129 2.68 -11.16 5.31
CA ALA A 129 3.18 -10.44 4.16
C ALA A 129 4.65 -10.79 3.93
N PRO A 130 5.08 -11.14 2.71
CA PRO A 130 6.50 -11.36 2.44
C PRO A 130 7.27 -10.04 2.50
N ASP A 131 8.53 -10.10 2.92
CA ASP A 131 9.44 -8.94 2.93
C ASP A 131 10.01 -8.67 1.53
N GLU A 132 10.40 -9.74 0.83
CA GLU A 132 10.91 -9.68 -0.54
C GLU A 132 9.81 -9.98 -1.57
N TYR A 133 9.86 -9.28 -2.69
CA TYR A 133 8.98 -9.50 -3.83
C TYR A 133 9.52 -10.63 -4.71
N GLU A 134 8.81 -11.75 -4.64
CA GLU A 134 8.79 -12.78 -5.67
C GLU A 134 7.37 -12.91 -6.20
N GLN A 135 7.24 -13.09 -7.52
CA GLN A 135 5.92 -13.21 -8.12
C GLN A 135 5.44 -14.66 -7.96
N ASP A 136 4.32 -14.83 -7.29
CA ASP A 136 3.67 -16.12 -7.10
C ASP A 136 2.13 -15.99 -7.19
N THR A 137 1.41 -16.99 -6.68
CA THR A 137 -0.06 -17.01 -6.67
C THR A 137 -0.66 -16.01 -5.68
N ASP A 138 -0.02 -15.77 -4.54
CA ASP A 138 -0.52 -14.91 -3.48
C ASP A 138 -0.02 -13.47 -3.65
N THR A 139 1.22 -13.28 -4.10
CA THR A 139 1.94 -12.01 -4.20
C THR A 139 2.19 -11.62 -5.66
N ARG A 140 1.62 -10.49 -6.08
CA ARG A 140 1.67 -10.04 -7.48
C ARG A 140 1.64 -8.52 -7.61
N VAL A 141 2.03 -8.03 -8.79
CA VAL A 141 1.80 -6.63 -9.15
C VAL A 141 0.30 -6.40 -9.38
N LEU A 142 -0.31 -5.58 -8.53
CA LEU A 142 -1.72 -5.20 -8.66
C LEU A 142 -1.91 -4.21 -9.82
N CYS A 143 -1.11 -3.15 -9.83
CA CYS A 143 -1.10 -2.17 -10.91
C CYS A 143 0.20 -1.36 -10.90
N LYS A 144 0.37 -0.49 -11.91
CA LYS A 144 1.51 0.41 -12.01
C LYS A 144 1.05 1.85 -11.98
N LEU A 145 1.57 2.62 -11.04
CA LEU A 145 1.38 4.08 -10.98
C LEU A 145 2.41 4.74 -11.90
N LYS A 146 1.95 5.19 -13.07
CA LYS A 146 2.75 5.96 -14.03
C LYS A 146 2.61 7.45 -13.74
N VAL A 147 3.73 8.14 -13.56
CA VAL A 147 3.75 9.57 -13.20
C VAL A 147 4.72 10.32 -14.11
N ASN A 148 4.29 11.48 -14.60
CA ASN A 148 5.14 12.39 -15.35
C ASN A 148 6.04 13.17 -14.37
N LEU A 149 7.37 13.00 -14.50
CA LEU A 149 8.38 13.72 -13.74
C LEU A 149 8.82 15.02 -14.42
N GLY A 150 8.53 15.22 -15.70
CA GLY A 150 8.82 16.45 -16.43
C GLY A 150 8.05 17.67 -15.92
N SER A 151 6.92 17.46 -15.23
CA SER A 151 6.17 18.51 -14.53
C SER A 151 6.75 18.90 -13.17
N VAL A 152 7.75 18.16 -12.68
CA VAL A 152 8.37 18.43 -11.37
C VAL A 152 9.32 19.62 -11.48
N GLU A 153 9.08 20.63 -10.65
CA GLU A 153 9.97 21.78 -10.57
C GLU A 153 11.39 21.39 -10.15
N ARG A 154 12.39 21.98 -10.80
CA ARG A 154 13.83 21.69 -10.56
C ARG A 154 14.23 21.81 -9.09
N LYS A 155 13.60 22.70 -8.32
CA LYS A 155 13.86 22.90 -6.88
C LYS A 155 13.66 21.64 -6.02
N HIS A 156 12.86 20.68 -6.49
CA HIS A 156 12.63 19.43 -5.77
C HIS A 156 13.71 18.38 -6.01
N PHE A 157 14.54 18.55 -7.05
CA PHE A 157 15.70 17.74 -7.28
C PHE A 157 16.88 18.28 -6.46
N ARG A 158 17.50 17.39 -5.68
CA ARG A 158 18.69 17.71 -4.89
C ARG A 158 19.91 17.16 -5.62
N GLU A 159 20.94 17.98 -5.75
CA GLU A 159 22.22 17.55 -6.30
C GLU A 159 23.16 17.09 -5.19
N HIS A 160 23.94 16.06 -5.49
CA HIS A 160 24.89 15.43 -4.59
C HIS A 160 26.19 15.11 -5.32
N ILE A 161 27.26 14.96 -4.55
CA ILE A 161 28.55 14.44 -5.00
C ILE A 161 28.99 13.44 -3.93
N ASN A 162 29.26 12.19 -4.32
CA ASN A 162 29.73 11.16 -3.39
C ASN A 162 31.26 11.27 -3.16
N SER A 163 31.83 10.38 -2.36
CA SER A 163 33.26 10.45 -2.01
C SER A 163 34.19 10.17 -3.20
N THR A 164 33.71 9.43 -4.20
CA THR A 164 34.43 9.15 -5.46
C THR A 164 34.29 10.26 -6.52
N GLY A 165 33.57 11.35 -6.23
CA GLY A 165 33.40 12.49 -7.14
C GLY A 165 32.28 12.31 -8.18
N ILE A 166 31.49 11.24 -8.10
CA ILE A 166 30.32 11.03 -8.95
C ILE A 166 29.23 12.01 -8.53
N ARG A 167 28.81 12.84 -9.49
CA ARG A 167 27.67 13.73 -9.33
C ARG A 167 26.38 12.98 -9.63
N TYR A 168 25.40 13.11 -8.76
CA TYR A 168 24.06 12.54 -8.96
C TYR A 168 22.99 13.48 -8.42
N ARG A 169 21.75 13.23 -8.81
CA ARG A 169 20.58 13.97 -8.31
C ARG A 169 19.59 13.01 -7.67
N SER A 170 18.91 13.47 -6.63
CA SER A 170 17.82 12.73 -6.00
C SER A 170 16.51 13.49 -6.00
N LEU A 171 15.41 12.76 -6.08
CA LEU A 171 14.05 13.27 -5.90
C LEU A 171 13.40 12.51 -4.76
N THR A 172 13.00 13.22 -3.71
CA THR A 172 12.17 12.67 -2.63
C THR A 172 10.70 12.89 -2.96
N TYR A 173 9.90 11.85 -2.80
CA TYR A 173 8.46 11.86 -3.03
C TYR A 173 7.76 11.03 -1.96
N LYS A 174 6.44 11.18 -1.87
CA LYS A 174 5.59 10.35 -1.02
C LYS A 174 4.63 9.56 -1.88
N ILE A 175 4.37 8.31 -1.52
CA ILE A 175 3.27 7.53 -2.09
C ILE A 175 2.17 7.44 -1.06
N GLY A 176 0.99 7.91 -1.43
CA GLY A 176 -0.20 7.87 -0.61
C GLY A 176 -1.09 6.68 -0.96
N LEU A 177 -1.64 6.01 0.06
CA LEU A 177 -2.73 5.04 -0.06
C LEU A 177 -3.96 5.62 0.64
N SER A 178 -5.09 5.69 -0.07
CA SER A 178 -6.39 6.07 0.51
C SER A 178 -7.53 5.27 -0.10
N VAL A 179 -8.66 5.19 0.61
CA VAL A 179 -9.91 4.68 0.05
C VAL A 179 -10.83 5.84 -0.31
N ARG A 180 -11.26 5.88 -1.57
CA ARG A 180 -12.27 6.84 -2.06
C ARG A 180 -13.34 6.12 -2.87
N SER A 181 -14.60 6.41 -2.56
CA SER A 181 -15.77 5.82 -3.25
C SER A 181 -15.73 4.29 -3.35
N GLY A 182 -15.19 3.63 -2.32
CA GLY A 182 -15.06 2.18 -2.29
C GLY A 182 -13.97 1.61 -3.20
N ALA A 183 -12.98 2.41 -3.60
CA ALA A 183 -11.79 2.00 -4.34
C ALA A 183 -10.51 2.38 -3.58
N ILE A 184 -9.46 1.57 -3.69
CA ILE A 184 -8.12 1.96 -3.20
C ILE A 184 -7.47 2.83 -4.26
N ILE A 185 -6.94 3.98 -3.84
CA ILE A 185 -6.23 4.93 -4.68
C ILE A 185 -4.83 5.07 -4.17
N PHE A 186 -3.87 4.89 -5.08
CA PHE A 186 -2.48 5.24 -4.87
C PHE A 186 -2.17 6.53 -5.59
N ASP A 187 -1.45 7.43 -4.93
CA ASP A 187 -1.00 8.69 -5.51
C ASP A 187 0.47 8.96 -5.21
N LEU A 188 1.16 9.68 -6.10
CA LEU A 188 2.53 10.13 -5.88
C LEU A 188 2.54 11.63 -5.68
N ARG A 189 3.25 12.07 -4.64
CA ARG A 189 3.37 13.48 -4.27
C ARG A 189 4.81 13.95 -4.22
N VAL A 190 5.06 15.12 -4.78
CA VAL A 190 6.32 15.86 -4.61
C VAL A 190 6.00 17.22 -4.01
N GLY A 191 6.68 17.58 -2.92
CA GLY A 191 6.42 18.86 -2.24
C GLY A 191 4.96 19.03 -1.74
N GLY A 192 4.24 17.94 -1.52
CA GLY A 192 2.82 17.94 -1.12
C GLY A 192 1.83 18.00 -2.29
N VAL A 193 2.29 18.23 -3.52
CA VAL A 193 1.45 18.26 -4.73
C VAL A 193 1.32 16.86 -5.32
N VAL A 194 0.10 16.43 -5.59
CA VAL A 194 -0.17 15.16 -6.29
C VAL A 194 0.16 15.30 -7.77
N LEU A 195 1.06 14.45 -8.27
CA LEU A 195 1.50 14.44 -9.67
C LEU A 195 0.77 13.41 -10.52
N GLY A 196 0.27 12.35 -9.88
CA GLY A 196 -0.46 11.29 -10.55
C GLY A 196 -1.09 10.35 -9.54
N SER A 197 -2.13 9.66 -9.98
CA SER A 197 -2.84 8.67 -9.18
C SER A 197 -3.31 7.50 -10.02
N VAL A 198 -3.43 6.34 -9.41
CA VAL A 198 -4.01 5.14 -10.01
C VAL A 198 -5.04 4.57 -9.05
N LYS A 199 -6.19 4.17 -9.60
CA LYS A 199 -7.20 3.42 -8.88
C LYS A 199 -6.84 1.94 -9.02
N ALA A 200 -6.72 1.24 -7.90
CA ALA A 200 -6.65 -0.20 -7.87
C ALA A 200 -8.07 -0.76 -7.77
N ASP A 201 -8.45 -1.61 -8.73
CA ASP A 201 -9.72 -2.31 -8.67
C ASP A 201 -9.62 -3.49 -7.69
N PHE A 202 -10.70 -3.69 -6.93
CA PHE A 202 -10.85 -4.87 -6.10
C PHE A 202 -11.33 -6.00 -7.00
N GLU A 203 -10.41 -6.81 -7.52
CA GLU A 203 -10.78 -8.16 -7.99
C GLU A 203 -11.34 -9.00 -6.85
#